data_AF-A0AAU7DT87-F1
#
_entry.id   AF-A0AAU7DT87-F1
#
_cell.length_a   1.000
_cell.length_b   1.000
_cell.length_c   1.000
_cell.angle_alpha   90.00
_cell.angle_beta   90.00
_cell.angle_gamma   90.00
#
_symmetry.space_group_name_H-M   'P 1'
#
loop_
_entity.id
_entity.type
_entity.pdbx_description
1 polymer ?
#
loop_
_entity_poly.entity_id
_entity_poly.type
_entity_poly.pdbx_seq_one_letter_code
_entity_poly.pdbx_strand_id
1 'polypeptide(L)'
;MKGVEEVWSSVARTSGGEVALPDLKPLVLSVHNEVTTSPVNLPALKSTLVKLLRYLSGEGRTNANCRATDLFFCSDELENVWSEQDLPEDFHAVLTMMGEALHDTVSSSEVAHNFGCLPEQLLERAERLET
;
A
#
# COMPACT_ATOMS: atom_id res chain seq x y z
N MET A 1 -16.19 -8.07 -11.16
CA MET A 1 -14.89 -7.76 -10.56
C MET A 1 -14.39 -6.44 -11.10
N LYS A 2 -14.06 -5.58 -10.16
CA LYS A 2 -13.20 -4.40 -10.29
C LYS A 2 -11.94 -4.71 -11.09
N GLY A 3 -11.72 -4.13 -12.28
CA GLY A 3 -10.36 -4.09 -12.82
C GLY A 3 -9.49 -3.14 -11.98
N VAL A 4 -8.17 -3.37 -11.92
CA VAL A 4 -7.20 -2.51 -11.20
C VAL A 4 -7.40 -1.02 -11.49
N GLU A 5 -7.65 -0.66 -12.76
CA GLU A 5 -7.87 0.73 -13.17
C GLU A 5 -9.16 1.34 -12.61
N GLU A 6 -10.21 0.54 -12.50
CA GLU A 6 -11.49 0.96 -11.91
C GLU A 6 -11.36 1.13 -10.39
N VAL A 7 -10.64 0.23 -9.72
CA VAL A 7 -10.33 0.35 -8.29
C VAL A 7 -9.50 1.60 -8.04
N TRP A 8 -8.40 1.79 -8.78
CA TRP A 8 -7.59 3.01 -8.69
C TRP A 8 -8.43 4.27 -8.87
N SER A 9 -9.26 4.32 -9.93
CA SER A 9 -10.11 5.49 -10.21
C SER A 9 -11.08 5.80 -9.07
N SER A 10 -11.52 4.78 -8.33
CA SER A 10 -12.41 4.93 -7.17
C SER A 10 -11.71 5.45 -5.91
N VAL A 11 -10.41 5.19 -5.75
CA VAL A 11 -9.65 5.56 -4.55
C VAL A 11 -8.76 6.80 -4.73
N ALA A 12 -8.49 7.20 -5.98
CA ALA A 12 -7.61 8.34 -6.30
C ALA A 12 -8.13 9.70 -5.84
N ARG A 13 -9.38 9.79 -5.37
CA ARG A 13 -9.98 11.00 -4.83
C ARG A 13 -10.69 10.69 -3.51
N THR A 14 -10.44 11.52 -2.50
CA THR A 14 -11.13 11.42 -1.21
C THR A 14 -12.56 11.95 -1.31
N SER A 15 -13.43 11.56 -0.38
CA SER A 15 -14.79 12.12 -0.29
C SER A 15 -14.80 13.64 -0.05
N GLY A 16 -13.72 14.20 0.49
CA GLY A 16 -13.50 15.65 0.66
C GLY A 16 -12.99 16.36 -0.59
N GLY A 17 -12.76 15.64 -1.70
CA GLY A 17 -12.34 16.21 -2.98
C GLY A 17 -10.82 16.30 -3.19
N GLU A 18 -10.01 15.98 -2.18
CA GLU A 18 -8.55 15.89 -2.31
C GLU A 18 -8.16 14.79 -3.29
N VAL A 19 -7.12 15.02 -4.08
CA VAL A 19 -6.67 14.10 -5.13
C VAL A 19 -5.31 13.53 -4.77
N ALA A 20 -5.14 12.22 -4.94
CA ALA A 20 -3.84 11.58 -4.82
C ALA A 20 -2.84 12.21 -5.80
N LEU A 21 -1.61 12.41 -5.35
CA LEU A 21 -0.54 12.94 -6.17
C LEU A 21 -0.27 11.99 -7.36
N PRO A 22 0.09 12.53 -8.54
CA PRO A 22 0.25 11.73 -9.75
C PRO A 22 1.31 10.65 -9.63
N ASP A 23 2.34 10.88 -8.81
CA ASP A 23 3.44 9.93 -8.58
C ASP A 23 3.03 8.71 -7.76
N LEU A 24 1.87 8.75 -7.07
CA LEU A 24 1.40 7.61 -6.27
C LEU A 24 0.95 6.43 -7.14
N LYS A 25 0.20 6.70 -8.22
CA LYS A 25 -0.40 5.63 -9.05
C LYS A 25 0.65 4.62 -9.52
N PRO A 26 1.76 5.04 -10.16
CA PRO A 26 2.76 4.09 -10.64
C PRO A 26 3.37 3.25 -9.52
N LEU A 27 3.53 3.81 -8.31
CA LEU A 27 4.12 3.10 -7.17
C LEU A 27 3.17 2.02 -6.64
N VAL A 28 1.90 2.35 -6.43
CA VAL A 28 0.86 1.41 -5.99
C VAL A 28 0.69 0.27 -7.00
N LEU A 29 0.59 0.61 -8.28
CA LEU A 29 0.45 -0.40 -9.34
C LEU A 29 1.70 -1.27 -9.49
N SER A 30 2.89 -0.75 -9.22
CA SER A 30 4.12 -1.56 -9.25
C SER A 30 4.09 -2.65 -8.18
N VAL A 31 3.65 -2.34 -6.96
CA VAL A 31 3.49 -3.36 -5.90
C VAL A 31 2.45 -4.40 -6.30
N HIS A 32 1.29 -3.96 -6.78
CA HIS A 32 0.25 -4.87 -7.29
C HIS A 32 0.77 -5.81 -8.39
N ASN A 33 1.47 -5.27 -9.38
CA ASN A 33 1.95 -6.09 -10.50
C ASN A 33 2.96 -7.14 -10.03
N GLU A 34 3.91 -6.78 -9.16
CA GLU A 34 4.89 -7.73 -8.63
C GLU A 34 4.23 -8.85 -7.82
N VAL A 35 3.25 -8.52 -6.96
CA VAL A 35 2.56 -9.55 -6.16
C VAL A 35 1.71 -10.49 -7.00
N THR A 36 1.23 -10.04 -8.16
CA THR A 36 0.47 -10.89 -9.11
C THR A 36 1.33 -11.68 -10.09
N THR A 37 2.64 -11.54 -10.04
CA THR A 37 3.54 -12.28 -10.94
C THR A 37 3.61 -13.74 -10.52
N SER A 38 3.64 -14.68 -11.47
CA SER A 38 3.74 -16.11 -11.18
C SER A 38 4.97 -16.72 -11.88
N PRO A 39 6.00 -17.17 -11.12
CA PRO A 39 6.14 -17.06 -9.66
C PRO A 39 6.41 -15.62 -9.20
N VAL A 40 6.08 -15.32 -7.95
CA VAL A 40 6.36 -14.00 -7.35
C VAL A 40 7.87 -13.82 -7.21
N ASN A 41 8.37 -12.65 -7.62
CA ASN A 41 9.75 -12.26 -7.42
C ASN A 41 9.90 -11.48 -6.11
N LEU A 42 10.23 -12.17 -5.01
CA LEU A 42 10.34 -11.56 -3.69
C LEU A 42 11.33 -10.37 -3.62
N PRO A 43 12.53 -10.43 -4.23
CA PRO A 43 13.41 -9.27 -4.33
C PRO A 43 12.76 -8.05 -5.02
N ALA A 44 12.03 -8.28 -6.11
CA ALA A 44 11.36 -7.21 -6.84
C ALA A 44 10.18 -6.62 -6.05
N LEU A 45 9.35 -7.48 -5.45
CA LEU A 45 8.24 -7.09 -4.57
C LEU A 45 8.73 -6.28 -3.36
N LYS A 46 9.79 -6.73 -2.69
CA LYS A 46 10.42 -5.97 -1.60
C LYS A 46 10.85 -4.58 -2.07
N SER A 47 11.51 -4.51 -3.24
CA SER A 47 11.96 -3.24 -3.82
C SER A 47 10.79 -2.29 -4.13
N THR A 48 9.66 -2.78 -4.66
CA THR A 48 8.49 -1.94 -4.95
C THR A 48 7.79 -1.48 -3.67
N LEU A 49 7.66 -2.35 -2.66
CA LEU A 49 7.14 -2.00 -1.33
C LEU A 49 7.98 -0.88 -0.69
N VAL A 50 9.30 -1.05 -0.64
CA VAL A 50 10.21 -0.04 -0.07
C VAL A 50 10.09 1.29 -0.80
N LYS A 51 9.98 1.30 -2.13
CA LYS A 51 9.82 2.55 -2.90
C LYS A 51 8.51 3.26 -2.57
N LEU A 52 7.39 2.54 -2.53
CA LEU A 52 6.09 3.11 -2.17
C LEU A 52 6.09 3.66 -0.75
N LEU A 53 6.55 2.87 0.22
CA LEU A 53 6.55 3.26 1.64
C LEU A 53 7.52 4.41 1.92
N ARG A 54 8.67 4.46 1.24
CA ARG A 54 9.59 5.60 1.31
C ARG A 54 8.97 6.89 0.77
N TYR A 55 8.25 6.80 -0.35
CA TYR A 55 7.51 7.95 -0.88
C TYR A 55 6.46 8.43 0.13
N LEU A 56 5.66 7.53 0.68
CA LEU A 56 4.63 7.84 1.68
C LEU A 56 5.20 8.31 3.03
N SER A 57 6.45 7.98 3.34
CA SER A 57 7.17 8.48 4.53
C SER A 57 7.74 9.89 4.35
N GLY A 58 7.85 10.36 3.10
CA GLY A 58 8.46 11.65 2.75
C GLY A 58 7.51 12.54 1.97
N GLU A 59 7.88 12.88 0.74
CA GLU A 59 7.15 13.84 -0.12
C GLU A 59 5.71 13.42 -0.41
N GLY A 60 5.42 12.12 -0.38
CA GLY A 60 4.11 11.55 -0.60
C GLY A 60 3.21 11.49 0.63
N ARG A 61 3.65 11.97 1.80
CA ARG A 61 2.90 11.88 3.06
C ARG A 61 1.73 12.86 3.12
N THR A 62 0.68 12.59 2.34
CA THR A 62 -0.55 13.38 2.29
C THR A 62 -1.75 12.52 2.67
N ASN A 63 -2.81 13.16 3.17
CA ASN A 63 -4.06 12.46 3.52
C ASN A 63 -4.63 11.69 2.32
N ALA A 64 -4.67 12.34 1.16
CA ALA A 64 -5.15 11.72 -0.08
C ALA A 64 -4.30 10.52 -0.50
N ASN A 65 -2.98 10.59 -0.40
CA ASN A 65 -2.12 9.48 -0.80
C ASN A 65 -2.24 8.29 0.14
N CYS A 66 -2.10 8.52 1.44
CA CYS A 66 -2.17 7.47 2.44
C CYS A 66 -3.54 6.77 2.40
N ARG A 67 -4.63 7.53 2.26
CA ARG A 67 -5.97 6.97 2.11
C ARG A 67 -6.17 6.22 0.79
N ALA A 68 -5.63 6.72 -0.32
CA ALA A 68 -5.76 6.03 -1.60
C ALA A 68 -5.02 4.68 -1.60
N THR A 69 -3.82 4.62 -1.00
CA THR A 69 -3.09 3.37 -0.81
C THR A 69 -3.86 2.41 0.09
N ASP A 70 -4.35 2.89 1.23
CA ASP A 70 -5.14 2.11 2.18
C ASP A 70 -6.34 1.42 1.51
N LEU A 71 -7.21 2.22 0.89
CA LEU A 71 -8.41 1.74 0.23
C LEU A 71 -8.11 0.84 -0.98
N PHE A 72 -6.94 1.00 -1.62
CA PHE A 72 -6.53 0.12 -2.71
C PHE A 72 -6.21 -1.30 -2.22
N PHE A 73 -5.44 -1.41 -1.13
CA PHE A 73 -5.03 -2.71 -0.59
C PHE A 73 -6.14 -3.38 0.26
N CYS A 74 -7.04 -2.60 0.84
CA CYS A 74 -8.24 -3.07 1.56
C CYS A 74 -9.48 -3.28 0.64
N SER A 75 -9.32 -3.19 -0.68
CA SER A 75 -10.45 -3.37 -1.59
C SER A 75 -10.82 -4.84 -1.71
N ASP A 76 -12.08 -5.21 -1.43
CA ASP A 76 -12.61 -6.57 -1.64
C ASP A 76 -12.31 -7.16 -3.04
N GLU A 77 -12.18 -6.29 -4.05
CA GLU A 77 -11.92 -6.66 -5.44
C GLU A 77 -10.46 -7.08 -5.68
N LEU A 78 -9.53 -6.59 -4.87
CA LEU A 78 -8.08 -6.83 -5.01
C LEU A 78 -7.45 -7.56 -3.82
N GLU A 79 -8.07 -7.55 -2.64
CA GLU A 79 -7.53 -8.19 -1.44
C GLU A 79 -7.24 -9.68 -1.68
N ASN A 80 -8.22 -10.41 -2.21
CA ASN A 80 -8.08 -11.83 -2.57
C ASN A 80 -6.95 -12.08 -3.58
N VAL A 81 -6.63 -11.09 -4.44
CA VAL A 81 -5.62 -11.26 -5.49
C VAL A 81 -4.23 -11.45 -4.89
N TRP A 82 -3.90 -10.68 -3.85
CA TRP A 82 -2.60 -10.77 -3.18
C TRP A 82 -2.62 -11.68 -1.95
N SER A 83 -3.75 -11.79 -1.23
CA SER A 83 -3.85 -12.61 -0.02
C SER A 83 -3.86 -14.11 -0.30
N GLU A 84 -4.31 -14.54 -1.49
CA GLU A 84 -4.27 -15.93 -1.92
C GLU A 84 -2.91 -16.35 -2.51
N GLN A 85 -1.96 -15.43 -2.64
CA GLN A 85 -0.61 -15.76 -3.12
C GLN A 85 0.19 -16.49 -2.04
N ASP A 86 1.03 -17.44 -2.49
CA ASP A 86 1.98 -18.15 -1.62
C ASP A 86 3.20 -17.26 -1.32
N LEU A 87 2.97 -16.23 -0.49
CA LEU A 87 4.01 -15.32 -0.01
C LEU A 87 4.46 -15.72 1.40
N PRO A 88 5.71 -15.41 1.78
CA PRO A 88 6.11 -15.46 3.18
C PRO A 88 5.21 -14.59 4.06
N GLU A 89 4.96 -15.02 5.30
CA GLU A 89 4.05 -14.37 6.25
C GLU A 89 4.37 -12.88 6.45
N ASP A 90 5.65 -12.51 6.50
CA ASP A 90 6.05 -11.11 6.68
C ASP A 90 5.66 -10.20 5.50
N PHE A 91 5.63 -10.73 4.27
CA PHE A 91 5.14 -9.97 3.11
C PHE A 91 3.63 -9.75 3.20
N HIS A 92 2.88 -10.80 3.56
CA HIS A 92 1.45 -10.70 3.82
C HIS A 92 1.15 -9.67 4.91
N ALA A 93 1.88 -9.71 6.02
CA ALA A 93 1.72 -8.76 7.12
C ALA A 93 1.89 -7.31 6.65
N VAL A 94 2.92 -6.99 5.85
CA VAL A 94 3.11 -5.63 5.33
C VAL A 94 1.96 -5.20 4.42
N LEU A 95 1.51 -6.08 3.51
CA LEU A 95 0.39 -5.79 2.60
C LEU A 95 -0.92 -5.57 3.35
N THR A 96 -1.22 -6.41 4.34
CA THR A 96 -2.39 -6.27 5.21
C THR A 96 -2.36 -4.94 5.95
N MET A 97 -1.25 -4.62 6.63
CA MET A 97 -1.14 -3.37 7.40
C MET A 97 -1.25 -2.10 6.53
N MET A 98 -0.86 -2.16 5.25
CA MET A 98 -1.06 -1.05 4.33
C MET A 98 -2.54 -0.72 4.11
N GLY A 99 -3.46 -1.68 4.28
CA GLY A 99 -4.91 -1.53 4.16
C GLY A 99 -5.66 -1.41 5.50
N GLU A 100 -4.97 -1.27 6.64
CA GLU A 100 -5.60 -1.18 7.96
C GLU A 100 -5.85 0.26 8.42
N ALA A 101 -4.78 1.01 8.68
CA ALA A 101 -4.84 2.34 9.31
C ALA A 101 -3.88 3.35 8.66
N LEU A 102 -3.44 3.09 7.43
CA LEU A 102 -2.57 4.00 6.71
C LEU A 102 -3.29 5.34 6.45
N HIS A 103 -4.60 5.32 6.21
CA HIS A 103 -5.43 6.51 6.04
C HIS A 103 -5.41 7.48 7.24
N ASP A 104 -5.13 6.99 8.45
CA ASP A 104 -5.08 7.81 9.67
C ASP A 104 -3.73 8.54 9.86
N THR A 105 -2.73 8.24 9.04
CA THR A 105 -1.35 8.76 9.15
C THR A 105 -1.26 10.28 9.31
N VAL A 106 -2.15 11.04 8.67
CA VAL A 106 -2.12 12.51 8.66
C VAL A 106 -3.12 13.11 9.64
N SER A 107 -4.37 12.64 9.63
CA SER A 107 -5.44 13.18 10.49
C SER A 107 -5.37 12.71 11.93
N SER A 108 -4.86 11.49 12.16
CA SER A 108 -4.94 10.77 13.43
C SER A 108 -3.66 9.93 13.65
N SER A 109 -2.49 10.55 13.46
CA SER A 109 -1.20 9.83 13.44
C SER A 109 -0.92 8.93 14.65
N GLU A 110 -1.45 9.25 15.82
CA GLU A 110 -1.35 8.40 17.03
C GLU A 110 -2.07 7.05 16.85
N VAL A 111 -3.21 7.02 16.16
CA VAL A 111 -3.94 5.78 15.86
C VAL A 111 -3.09 4.90 14.94
N ALA A 112 -2.67 5.46 13.80
CA ALA A 112 -1.81 4.74 12.85
C ALA A 112 -0.51 4.25 13.52
N HIS A 113 0.10 5.06 14.39
CA HIS A 113 1.29 4.68 15.17
C HIS A 113 1.05 3.48 16.08
N ASN A 114 -0.08 3.47 16.81
CA ASN A 114 -0.40 2.41 17.77
C ASN A 114 -0.66 1.06 17.08
N PHE A 115 -1.19 1.08 15.86
CA PHE A 115 -1.31 -0.12 15.01
C PHE A 115 -0.05 -0.40 14.19
N GLY A 116 0.99 0.43 14.28
CA GLY A 116 2.23 0.25 13.52
C GLY A 116 2.10 0.54 12.03
N CYS A 117 1.05 1.23 11.59
CA CYS A 117 0.70 1.49 10.21
C CYS A 117 1.24 2.83 9.68
N LEU A 118 2.06 3.57 10.44
CA LEU A 118 2.73 4.74 9.88
C LEU A 118 3.63 4.31 8.70
N PRO A 119 3.73 5.13 7.64
CA PRO A 119 4.59 4.83 6.50
C PRO A 119 6.02 4.49 6.90
N GLU A 120 6.60 5.20 7.86
CA GLU A 120 7.95 4.97 8.37
C GLU A 120 8.08 3.62 9.11
N GLN A 121 7.07 3.21 9.88
CA GLN A 121 7.07 1.92 10.57
C GLN A 121 6.88 0.76 9.60
N LEU A 122 6.06 0.94 8.58
CA LEU A 122 5.90 -0.03 7.49
C LEU A 122 7.16 -0.11 6.63
N LEU A 123 7.81 1.02 6.35
CA LEU A 123 9.07 1.08 5.62
C LEU A 123 10.16 0.28 6.34
N GLU A 124 10.32 0.47 7.65
CA GLU A 124 11.27 -0.28 8.47
C GLU A 124 11.01 -1.79 8.41
N ARG A 125 9.74 -2.23 8.41
CA ARG A 125 9.38 -3.64 8.24
C ARG A 125 9.73 -4.14 6.85
N ALA A 126 9.35 -3.40 5.80
CA ALA A 126 9.63 -3.76 4.42
C ALA A 126 11.12 -3.89 4.13
N GLU A 127 11.96 -3.02 4.72
CA GLU A 127 13.42 -3.07 4.57
C GLU A 127 14.03 -4.34 5.21
N ARG A 128 13.38 -4.92 6.22
CA ARG A 128 13.81 -6.15 6.92
C ARG A 128 13.33 -7.45 6.30
N LEU A 129 12.44 -7.42 5.31
CA LEU A 129 11.94 -8.62 4.63
C LEU A 129 13.09 -9.46 4.04
N GLU A 130 13.06 -10.77 4.24
CA GLU A 130 14.01 -11.71 3.63
C GLU A 130 13.51 -12.17 2.26
N THR A 131 14.40 -12.26 1.27
CA THR A 131 14.07 -12.50 -0.14
C THR A 131 14.93 -13.58 -0.77
#